data_AF-A0A2V1BJ89-F1
#
_entry.id   AF-A0A2V1BJ89-F1
#
_cell.length_a   1.000
_cell.length_b   1.000
_cell.length_c   1.000
_cell.angle_alpha   90.00
_cell.angle_beta   90.00
_cell.angle_gamma   90.00
#
_symmetry.space_group_name_H-M   'P 1'
#
loop_
_entity.id
_entity.type
_entity.pdbx_description
1 polymer ?
#
loop_
_entity_poly.entity_id
_entity_poly.type
_entity_poly.pdbx_seq_one_letter_code
_entity_poly.pdbx_strand_id
1 'polypeptide(L)'
;MFHYHHQATAHPPNHDEKWLCTAGPYLDYVTKMDALYPGTGTPDPLNHHIGSRVGQSRSVVLERTADHRWSRQIFNSHIEIKDHFREREESQRLKPVATSKQRIYILEGQDPQFVEAYGSYFFMDPKFFVRQERNDLWNLKMGGSVIQDTGVLPSLVDPERYFRIKYREVREFGHQLRDWRTVCALTGRHLAAIGFEGRLDTTAAVARKFSYWSRVGGNDSWDVVILCDPPVNKVHIMSRSMTTENFRSEPFQGGYPDFIKREDGDPNHSHFLEPPPRTSFLDDLCFYYEHHHRALALPHVSQTHITPKLAAIFPLKIVCSHYLKLIDYFEVIINRLAKIEWKLSRQSDYADYDDNEGANVQEQWSSLQLSARRLSEFSDDVEDILRDLGIPSTAPKSSDHGDWTSSDHNLRYIYHRLQKMKVKVDQMTSATMGLSNIVGSRQALSEARRSVKEAKSTKTLTVVGLIFIPLAYTCALFSMSDEFRPGSHLFWVYFAVSVPLVFLVFVGTFVIQLGYDEDAAWSVKKFRVALLDVWGK
;
A
#
# COMPACT_ATOMS: atom_id res chain seq x y z
N MET A 1 15.73 6.79 -2.57
CA MET A 1 17.08 6.28 -2.22
C MET A 1 17.41 6.86 -0.85
N PHE A 2 17.15 6.12 0.24
CA PHE A 2 17.41 6.61 1.60
C PHE A 2 18.24 5.55 2.34
N HIS A 3 19.46 5.94 2.73
CA HIS A 3 20.37 5.13 3.53
C HIS A 3 19.79 4.89 4.91
N TYR A 4 19.53 3.62 5.25
CA TYR A 4 19.30 3.21 6.63
C TYR A 4 20.65 2.85 7.26
N HIS A 5 21.18 3.73 8.10
CA HIS A 5 22.14 3.34 9.15
C HIS A 5 21.35 2.84 10.36
N HIS A 6 20.93 1.58 10.29
CA HIS A 6 20.69 0.83 11.51
C HIS A 6 21.97 0.05 11.83
N GLN A 7 22.67 0.48 12.87
CA GLN A 7 23.37 -0.48 13.73
C GLN A 7 22.28 -1.30 14.46
N ALA A 8 21.58 -2.15 13.71
CA ALA A 8 20.97 -3.31 14.31
C ALA A 8 22.14 -4.21 14.68
N THR A 9 22.20 -4.65 15.92
CA THR A 9 22.98 -5.83 16.30
C THR A 9 22.41 -7.01 15.50
N ALA A 10 22.87 -7.13 14.26
CA ALA A 10 22.62 -8.28 13.43
C ALA A 10 23.37 -9.42 14.11
N HIS A 11 22.66 -10.21 14.92
CA HIS A 11 23.03 -11.60 14.98
C HIS A 11 22.97 -12.11 13.53
N PRO A 12 24.09 -12.60 12.98
CA PRO A 12 24.03 -13.25 11.67
C PRO A 12 22.95 -14.33 11.78
N PRO A 13 22.06 -14.49 10.77
CA PRO A 13 21.16 -15.63 10.77
C PRO A 13 22.04 -16.87 10.88
N ASN A 14 21.90 -17.62 11.98
CA ASN A 14 22.50 -18.93 12.08
C ASN A 14 22.09 -19.69 10.83
N HIS A 15 23.07 -20.07 10.00
CA HIS A 15 22.86 -20.90 8.82
C HIS A 15 22.29 -22.29 9.18
N ASP A 16 22.15 -22.60 10.48
CA ASP A 16 21.73 -23.88 11.04
C ASP A 16 20.30 -23.91 11.61
N GLU A 17 19.51 -22.84 11.52
CA GLU A 17 18.16 -22.80 12.11
C GLU A 17 17.05 -23.01 11.08
N LYS A 18 16.40 -24.16 11.23
CA LYS A 18 15.26 -24.71 10.49
C LYS A 18 14.08 -23.73 10.40
N TRP A 19 14.14 -22.77 9.48
CA TRP A 19 13.17 -21.67 9.43
C TRP A 19 11.81 -22.08 8.87
N LEU A 20 11.77 -22.99 7.89
CA LEU A 20 10.55 -23.36 7.17
C LEU A 20 9.74 -24.48 7.85
N CYS A 21 10.43 -25.53 8.34
CA CYS A 21 9.81 -26.72 8.92
C CYS A 21 10.66 -27.25 10.07
N THR A 22 10.04 -27.93 11.04
CA THR A 22 10.78 -28.57 12.15
C THR A 22 11.55 -29.80 11.69
N ALA A 23 12.34 -30.40 12.59
CA ALA A 23 13.12 -31.61 12.28
C ALA A 23 12.20 -32.77 11.82
N GLY A 24 12.48 -33.34 10.66
CA GLY A 24 11.73 -34.48 10.12
C GLY A 24 12.14 -34.83 8.69
N PRO A 25 11.56 -35.90 8.10
CA PRO A 25 11.89 -36.35 6.74
C PRO A 25 11.65 -35.30 5.65
N TYR A 26 10.71 -34.36 5.86
CA TYR A 26 10.50 -33.29 4.88
C TYR A 26 11.63 -32.27 4.89
N LEU A 27 12.26 -32.00 6.04
CA LEU A 27 13.40 -31.09 6.11
C LEU A 27 14.55 -31.58 5.22
N ASP A 28 14.87 -32.88 5.27
CA ASP A 28 15.89 -33.48 4.40
C ASP A 28 15.54 -33.33 2.91
N TYR A 29 14.25 -33.36 2.59
CA TYR A 29 13.75 -33.11 1.24
C TYR A 29 13.88 -31.63 0.84
N VAL A 30 13.56 -30.70 1.75
CA VAL A 30 13.75 -29.25 1.55
C VAL A 30 15.22 -28.92 1.30
N THR A 31 16.13 -29.46 2.12
CA THR A 31 17.58 -29.22 1.96
C THR A 31 18.11 -29.72 0.62
N LYS A 32 17.58 -30.82 0.08
CA LYS A 32 17.92 -31.28 -1.28
C LYS A 32 17.39 -30.35 -2.36
N MET A 33 16.24 -29.73 -2.12
CA MET A 33 15.59 -28.80 -3.05
C MET A 33 16.22 -27.40 -3.04
N ASP A 34 16.98 -27.03 -2.00
CA ASP A 34 17.67 -25.73 -1.91
C ASP A 34 18.61 -25.47 -3.11
N ALA A 35 19.26 -26.51 -3.64
CA ALA A 35 20.11 -26.39 -4.82
C ALA A 35 19.33 -26.05 -6.10
N LEU A 36 18.09 -26.51 -6.21
CA LEU A 36 17.20 -26.22 -7.35
C LEU A 36 16.47 -24.89 -7.15
N TYR A 37 16.13 -24.58 -5.91
CA TYR A 37 15.34 -23.43 -5.50
C TYR A 37 16.05 -22.65 -4.40
N PRO A 38 16.98 -21.75 -4.75
CA PRO A 38 17.77 -21.01 -3.77
C PRO A 38 16.93 -20.23 -2.74
N GLY A 39 15.66 -19.93 -3.07
CA GLY A 39 14.74 -19.27 -2.16
C GLY A 39 14.24 -20.10 -0.96
N THR A 40 14.41 -21.43 -0.95
CA THR A 40 13.97 -22.26 0.18
C THR A 40 14.95 -22.23 1.36
N GLY A 41 16.21 -21.87 1.13
CA GLY A 41 17.26 -21.88 2.15
C GLY A 41 17.21 -20.71 3.14
N THR A 42 16.51 -19.61 2.84
CA THR A 42 16.50 -18.41 3.71
C THR A 42 15.09 -17.88 3.95
N PRO A 43 14.76 -17.45 5.18
CA PRO A 43 13.49 -16.80 5.48
C PRO A 43 13.38 -15.44 4.79
N ASP A 44 12.16 -14.91 4.68
CA ASP A 44 11.93 -13.56 4.20
C ASP A 44 12.59 -12.52 5.15
N PRO A 45 13.52 -11.66 4.69
CA PRO A 45 14.18 -10.67 5.52
C PRO A 45 13.21 -9.59 6.02
N LEU A 46 12.06 -9.35 5.37
CA LEU A 46 11.05 -8.42 5.90
C LEU A 46 10.29 -9.02 7.09
N ASN A 47 10.40 -10.34 7.28
CA ASN A 47 9.75 -11.07 8.35
C ASN A 47 10.60 -11.20 9.62
N HIS A 48 11.77 -10.55 9.70
CA HIS A 48 12.64 -10.57 10.90
C HIS A 48 11.98 -10.00 12.17
N HIS A 49 10.90 -9.24 12.01
CA HIS A 49 10.11 -8.67 13.10
C HIS A 49 8.97 -9.57 13.58
N ILE A 50 8.67 -10.66 12.85
CA ILE A 50 7.56 -11.56 13.18
C ILE A 50 7.97 -12.40 14.38
N GLY A 51 7.07 -12.49 15.37
CA GLY A 51 7.25 -13.36 16.53
C GLY A 51 7.20 -14.85 16.18
N SER A 52 7.28 -15.73 17.19
CA SER A 52 7.11 -17.16 16.95
C SER A 52 5.73 -17.47 16.37
N ARG A 53 5.70 -18.24 15.28
CA ARG A 53 4.48 -18.74 14.63
C ARG A 53 3.94 -20.01 15.27
N VAL A 54 4.69 -20.59 16.21
CA VAL A 54 4.36 -21.87 16.85
C VAL A 54 3.06 -21.73 17.65
N GLY A 55 2.13 -22.66 17.43
CA GLY A 55 0.83 -22.70 18.10
C GLY A 55 -0.19 -21.66 17.60
N GLN A 56 0.08 -20.96 16.50
CA GLN A 56 -0.82 -19.97 15.90
C GLN A 56 -1.57 -20.50 14.66
N SER A 57 -1.43 -21.80 14.34
CA SER A 57 -2.06 -22.43 13.18
C SER A 57 -3.22 -23.33 13.57
N ARG A 58 -4.23 -23.41 12.69
CA ARG A 58 -5.39 -24.29 12.84
C ARG A 58 -5.54 -25.13 11.58
N SER A 59 -5.84 -26.41 11.73
CA SER A 59 -6.02 -27.32 10.60
C SER A 59 -7.42 -27.93 10.64
N VAL A 60 -8.12 -27.94 9.51
CA VAL A 60 -9.43 -28.57 9.37
C VAL A 60 -9.41 -29.55 8.21
N VAL A 61 -9.97 -30.73 8.42
CA VAL A 61 -10.15 -31.74 7.38
C VAL A 61 -11.65 -31.88 7.11
N LEU A 62 -12.01 -31.71 5.85
CA LEU A 62 -13.35 -31.96 5.34
C LEU A 62 -13.31 -33.24 4.52
N GLU A 63 -14.02 -34.27 4.97
CA GLU A 63 -14.16 -35.54 4.24
C GLU A 63 -15.57 -35.64 3.64
N ARG A 64 -15.66 -35.97 2.36
CA ARG A 64 -16.96 -36.21 1.72
C ARG A 64 -17.47 -37.60 2.09
N THR A 65 -18.64 -37.64 2.70
CA THR A 65 -19.35 -38.88 3.05
C THR A 65 -20.11 -39.45 1.83
N ALA A 66 -20.55 -40.71 1.92
CA ALA A 66 -21.31 -41.37 0.86
C ALA A 66 -22.62 -40.63 0.50
N ASP A 67 -23.20 -39.89 1.45
CA ASP A 67 -24.40 -39.06 1.25
C ASP A 67 -24.09 -37.72 0.55
N HIS A 68 -22.88 -37.54 0.00
CA HIS A 68 -22.38 -36.30 -0.59
C HIS A 68 -22.31 -35.10 0.37
N ARG A 69 -22.40 -35.33 1.68
CA ARG A 69 -22.20 -34.31 2.73
C ARG A 69 -20.75 -34.24 3.18
N TRP A 70 -20.29 -33.08 3.60
CA TRP A 70 -18.96 -32.90 4.16
C TRP A 70 -18.99 -33.09 5.68
N SER A 71 -18.11 -33.95 6.18
CA SER A 71 -17.84 -34.12 7.62
C SER A 71 -16.59 -33.32 7.98
N ARG A 72 -16.68 -32.52 9.04
CA ARG A 72 -15.60 -31.66 9.52
C ARG A 72 -14.89 -32.28 10.72
N GLN A 73 -13.56 -32.27 10.67
CA GLN A 73 -12.68 -32.61 11.80
C GLN A 73 -11.70 -31.45 12.02
N ILE A 74 -11.61 -30.96 13.26
CA ILE A 74 -10.76 -29.82 13.63
C ILE A 74 -9.54 -30.34 14.39
N PHE A 75 -8.36 -29.89 13.98
CA PHE A 75 -7.08 -30.24 14.56
C PHE A 75 -6.41 -28.96 15.06
N ASN A 76 -6.24 -28.87 16.37
CA ASN A 76 -5.60 -27.72 17.02
C ASN A 76 -4.11 -27.97 17.28
N SER A 77 -3.69 -29.24 17.23
CA SER A 77 -2.30 -29.64 17.46
C SER A 77 -1.71 -30.37 16.25
N HIS A 78 -0.41 -30.16 16.01
CA HIS A 78 0.34 -30.87 15.00
C HIS A 78 0.47 -32.38 15.29
N ILE A 79 0.26 -32.81 16.54
CA ILE A 79 0.30 -34.22 16.94
C ILE A 79 -0.96 -34.92 16.43
N GLU A 80 -2.13 -34.32 16.67
CA GLU A 80 -3.43 -34.87 16.26
C GLU A 80 -3.51 -35.08 14.74
N ILE A 81 -2.97 -34.14 13.96
CA ILE A 81 -2.94 -34.27 12.49
C ILE A 81 -1.94 -35.35 12.03
N LYS A 82 -0.80 -35.52 12.71
CA LYS A 82 0.15 -36.60 12.41
C LYS A 82 -0.45 -37.96 12.72
N ASP A 83 -1.14 -38.09 13.84
CA ASP A 83 -1.84 -39.32 14.21
C ASP A 83 -2.96 -39.63 13.21
N HIS A 84 -3.74 -38.62 12.78
CA HIS A 84 -4.72 -38.78 11.70
C HIS A 84 -4.08 -39.28 10.39
N PHE A 85 -2.90 -38.76 10.01
CA PHE A 85 -2.18 -39.25 8.83
C PHE A 85 -1.70 -40.69 8.99
N ARG A 86 -1.21 -41.08 10.18
CA ARG A 86 -0.80 -42.45 10.47
C ARG A 86 -1.97 -43.43 10.44
N GLU A 87 -3.06 -43.10 11.12
CA GLU A 87 -4.31 -43.90 11.10
C GLU A 87 -4.82 -44.07 9.68
N ARG A 88 -4.67 -43.04 8.84
CA ARG A 88 -5.03 -43.10 7.41
C ARG A 88 -4.13 -44.06 6.64
N GLU A 89 -2.80 -43.97 6.78
CA GLU A 89 -1.90 -44.90 6.11
C GLU A 89 -2.16 -46.35 6.52
N GLU A 90 -2.37 -46.57 7.82
CA GLU A 90 -2.72 -47.88 8.37
C GLU A 90 -4.06 -48.37 7.80
N SER A 91 -5.08 -47.51 7.76
CA SER A 91 -6.39 -47.83 7.19
C SER A 91 -6.32 -48.15 5.69
N GLN A 92 -5.49 -47.43 4.93
CA GLN A 92 -5.26 -47.70 3.50
C GLN A 92 -4.51 -49.02 3.29
N ARG A 93 -3.54 -49.35 4.14
CA ARG A 93 -2.81 -50.63 4.10
C ARG A 93 -3.70 -51.81 4.46
N LEU A 94 -4.55 -51.67 5.47
CA LEU A 94 -5.40 -52.75 6.00
C LEU A 94 -6.64 -53.01 5.13
N LYS A 95 -7.22 -51.95 4.54
CA LYS A 95 -8.37 -52.05 3.63
C LYS A 95 -8.19 -51.06 2.48
N PRO A 96 -7.70 -51.48 1.31
CA PRO A 96 -7.78 -50.68 0.09
C PRO A 96 -9.26 -50.60 -0.32
N VAL A 97 -10.02 -49.71 0.31
CA VAL A 97 -11.46 -49.59 0.05
C VAL A 97 -11.64 -49.08 -1.38
N ALA A 98 -12.48 -49.76 -2.15
CA ALA A 98 -12.88 -49.38 -3.51
C ALA A 98 -13.74 -48.09 -3.58
N THR A 99 -13.86 -47.33 -2.48
CA THR A 99 -14.67 -46.11 -2.42
C THR A 99 -13.83 -44.88 -2.74
N SER A 100 -14.33 -44.06 -3.67
CA SER A 100 -13.76 -42.75 -3.99
C SER A 100 -13.80 -41.84 -2.77
N LYS A 101 -12.64 -41.54 -2.16
CA LYS A 101 -12.53 -40.61 -1.03
C LYS A 101 -12.11 -39.23 -1.52
N GLN A 102 -12.89 -38.22 -1.15
CA GLN A 102 -12.66 -36.82 -1.55
C GLN A 102 -12.45 -35.99 -0.29
N ARG A 103 -11.31 -35.30 -0.23
CA ARG A 103 -10.84 -34.67 1.01
C ARG A 103 -10.28 -33.29 0.74
N ILE A 104 -10.64 -32.36 1.61
CA ILE A 104 -10.13 -30.99 1.60
C ILE A 104 -9.47 -30.73 2.96
N TYR A 105 -8.17 -30.48 2.92
CA TYR A 105 -7.36 -30.05 4.05
C TYR A 105 -7.24 -28.54 3.98
N ILE A 106 -7.65 -27.83 5.03
CA ILE A 106 -7.53 -26.39 5.14
C ILE A 106 -6.60 -26.09 6.31
N LEU A 107 -5.45 -25.49 6.03
CA LEU A 107 -4.46 -25.08 7.02
C LEU A 107 -4.43 -23.55 7.08
N GLU A 108 -4.86 -22.99 8.20
CA GLU A 108 -4.75 -21.58 8.50
C GLU A 108 -3.48 -21.31 9.29
N GLY A 109 -2.65 -20.38 8.80
CA GLY A 109 -1.33 -20.14 9.35
C GLY A 109 -0.28 -21.12 8.86
N GLN A 110 0.97 -20.84 9.20
CA GLN A 110 2.13 -21.60 8.72
C GLN A 110 3.12 -21.82 9.85
N ASP A 111 2.67 -22.56 10.86
CA ASP A 111 3.52 -23.08 11.92
C ASP A 111 4.47 -24.15 11.33
N PRO A 112 5.79 -24.03 11.53
CA PRO A 112 6.78 -25.01 11.07
C PRO A 112 6.48 -26.46 11.45
N GLN A 113 5.77 -26.70 12.56
CA GLN A 113 5.35 -28.04 13.01
C GLN A 113 4.27 -28.64 12.11
N PHE A 114 3.32 -27.82 11.65
CA PHE A 114 2.30 -28.23 10.69
C PHE A 114 2.88 -28.36 9.28
N VAL A 115 3.82 -27.49 8.90
CA VAL A 115 4.54 -27.62 7.61
C VAL A 115 5.24 -28.98 7.53
N GLU A 116 5.89 -29.42 8.60
CA GLU A 116 6.48 -30.75 8.64
C GLU A 116 5.42 -31.88 8.57
N ALA A 117 4.33 -31.78 9.32
CA ALA A 117 3.27 -32.79 9.29
C ALA A 117 2.66 -32.98 7.89
N TYR A 118 2.36 -31.88 7.20
CA TYR A 118 1.82 -31.89 5.85
C TYR A 118 2.89 -32.27 4.82
N GLY A 119 4.09 -31.72 4.95
CA GLY A 119 5.22 -31.97 4.04
C GLY A 119 5.66 -33.42 4.05
N SER A 120 5.80 -34.05 5.21
CA SER A 120 6.19 -35.45 5.35
C SER A 120 5.14 -36.43 4.82
N TYR A 121 3.85 -36.07 4.87
CA TYR A 121 2.78 -36.92 4.38
C TYR A 121 2.52 -36.78 2.87
N PHE A 122 2.49 -35.55 2.35
CA PHE A 122 2.17 -35.29 0.95
C PHE A 122 3.39 -35.18 0.04
N PHE A 123 4.58 -34.91 0.59
CA PHE A 123 5.81 -34.58 -0.16
C PHE A 123 5.58 -33.50 -1.23
N MET A 124 4.89 -32.43 -0.83
CA MET A 124 4.64 -31.25 -1.68
C MET A 124 5.96 -30.56 -2.05
N ASP A 125 5.99 -29.82 -3.16
CA ASP A 125 7.14 -28.97 -3.48
C ASP A 125 7.30 -27.89 -2.37
N PRO A 126 8.49 -27.71 -1.76
CA PRO A 126 8.72 -26.70 -0.72
C PRO A 126 8.32 -25.28 -1.13
N LYS A 127 8.33 -24.97 -2.44
CA LYS A 127 7.82 -23.71 -2.98
C LYS A 127 6.38 -23.40 -2.58
N PHE A 128 5.55 -24.43 -2.39
CA PHE A 128 4.16 -24.30 -1.95
C PHE A 128 4.09 -23.47 -0.65
N PHE A 129 4.92 -23.85 0.32
CA PHE A 129 5.01 -23.20 1.62
C PHE A 129 5.78 -21.88 1.57
N VAL A 130 6.91 -21.85 0.86
CA VAL A 130 7.74 -20.62 0.79
C VAL A 130 7.00 -19.48 0.10
N ARG A 131 6.28 -19.75 -0.99
CA ARG A 131 5.55 -18.70 -1.73
C ARG A 131 4.30 -18.20 -1.02
N GLN A 132 3.72 -19.00 -0.10
CA GLN A 132 2.69 -18.54 0.81
C GLN A 132 3.29 -17.56 1.81
N GLU A 133 4.44 -17.87 2.39
CA GLU A 133 5.06 -17.09 3.47
C GLU A 133 5.55 -15.71 3.02
N ARG A 134 6.23 -15.65 1.87
CA ARG A 134 6.91 -14.43 1.41
C ARG A 134 5.98 -13.26 1.15
N ASN A 135 6.43 -12.04 1.43
CA ASN A 135 5.65 -10.79 1.33
C ASN A 135 6.01 -9.92 0.11
N ASP A 136 6.83 -10.44 -0.79
CA ASP A 136 7.40 -9.84 -2.01
C ASP A 136 8.67 -9.01 -1.73
N LEU A 137 9.80 -9.44 -2.30
CA LEU A 137 11.12 -8.84 -2.14
C LEU A 137 11.70 -8.47 -3.49
N TRP A 138 11.91 -7.18 -3.72
CA TRP A 138 12.95 -6.75 -4.65
C TRP A 138 14.14 -6.24 -3.84
N ASN A 139 15.10 -7.16 -3.63
CA ASN A 139 16.51 -6.91 -3.33
C ASN A 139 16.83 -5.76 -2.35
N LEU A 140 16.40 -5.90 -1.09
CA LEU A 140 17.09 -5.25 0.02
C LEU A 140 18.23 -6.19 0.44
N LYS A 141 19.47 -5.85 0.12
CA LYS A 141 20.67 -6.47 0.71
C LYS A 141 20.74 -6.12 2.21
N MET A 142 19.81 -6.62 3.00
CA MET A 142 19.94 -6.68 4.45
C MET A 142 20.67 -7.99 4.77
N GLY A 143 21.95 -7.91 5.15
CA GLY A 143 22.68 -9.07 5.70
C GLY A 143 23.40 -10.01 4.72
N GLY A 144 23.58 -9.64 3.45
CA GLY A 144 24.47 -10.37 2.54
C GLY A 144 23.88 -11.64 1.88
N SER A 145 22.68 -12.07 2.24
CA SER A 145 22.02 -13.22 1.62
C SER A 145 21.46 -12.89 0.23
N VAL A 146 21.74 -13.74 -0.75
CA VAL A 146 21.13 -13.68 -2.09
C VAL A 146 19.74 -14.29 -2.01
N ILE A 147 18.70 -13.46 -2.12
CA ILE A 147 17.32 -13.92 -2.06
C ILE A 147 16.73 -13.96 -3.46
N GLN A 148 16.28 -15.14 -3.88
CA GLN A 148 15.61 -15.34 -5.16
C GLN A 148 14.13 -15.66 -4.92
N ASP A 149 13.24 -14.76 -5.35
CA ASP A 149 11.77 -14.94 -5.31
C ASP A 149 11.15 -14.97 -6.71
N THR A 150 11.93 -15.40 -7.70
CA THR A 150 11.47 -15.47 -9.08
C THR A 150 10.29 -16.42 -9.21
N GLY A 151 9.23 -15.95 -9.85
CA GLY A 151 8.08 -16.77 -10.20
C GLY A 151 8.44 -17.95 -11.10
N VAL A 152 7.52 -18.92 -11.17
CA VAL A 152 7.63 -20.04 -12.10
C VAL A 152 7.34 -19.55 -13.53
N LEU A 153 8.02 -20.13 -14.52
CA LEU A 153 7.74 -19.80 -15.92
C LEU A 153 6.28 -20.12 -16.27
N PRO A 154 5.59 -19.30 -17.08
CA PRO A 154 4.18 -19.53 -17.44
C PRO A 154 3.92 -20.91 -18.07
N SER A 155 4.89 -21.48 -18.78
CA SER A 155 4.79 -22.81 -19.40
C SER A 155 4.80 -23.97 -18.40
N LEU A 156 5.17 -23.71 -17.14
CA LEU A 156 5.25 -24.72 -16.07
C LEU A 156 4.12 -24.54 -15.04
N VAL A 157 3.20 -23.59 -15.26
CA VAL A 157 2.04 -23.38 -14.42
C VAL A 157 0.99 -24.41 -14.78
N ASP A 158 0.55 -25.16 -13.77
CA ASP A 158 -0.53 -26.14 -13.89
C ASP A 158 -1.66 -25.75 -12.90
N PRO A 159 -2.69 -25.03 -13.36
CA PRO A 159 -3.78 -24.58 -12.50
C PRO A 159 -4.63 -25.73 -11.94
N GLU A 160 -4.53 -26.94 -12.49
CA GLU A 160 -5.24 -28.10 -11.93
C GLU A 160 -4.54 -28.62 -10.68
N ARG A 161 -3.21 -28.49 -10.62
CA ARG A 161 -2.37 -29.05 -9.56
C ARG A 161 -1.98 -28.06 -8.49
N TYR A 162 -1.60 -26.84 -8.86
CA TYR A 162 -1.14 -25.83 -7.93
C TYR A 162 -1.32 -24.42 -8.46
N PHE A 163 -1.89 -23.55 -7.62
CA PHE A 163 -1.87 -22.11 -7.85
C PHE A 163 -1.89 -21.36 -6.53
N ARG A 164 -1.46 -20.10 -6.55
CA ARG A 164 -1.44 -19.21 -5.40
C ARG A 164 -2.11 -17.91 -5.77
N ILE A 165 -3.00 -17.45 -4.92
CA ILE A 165 -3.71 -16.20 -5.11
C ILE A 165 -3.36 -15.24 -4.00
N LYS A 166 -2.88 -14.07 -4.38
CA LYS A 166 -2.70 -12.91 -3.51
C LYS A 166 -3.89 -11.99 -3.72
N TYR A 167 -4.60 -11.67 -2.65
CA TYR A 167 -5.79 -10.83 -2.70
C TYR A 167 -5.78 -9.81 -1.57
N ARG A 168 -6.75 -8.88 -1.61
CA ARG A 168 -6.87 -7.81 -0.62
C ARG A 168 -8.18 -7.94 0.13
N GLU A 169 -8.08 -8.01 1.45
CA GLU A 169 -9.23 -8.01 2.34
C GLU A 169 -9.37 -6.63 2.99
N VAL A 170 -10.48 -5.94 2.74
CA VAL A 170 -10.76 -4.64 3.39
C VAL A 170 -11.30 -4.89 4.79
N ARG A 171 -10.62 -4.37 5.81
CA ARG A 171 -11.04 -4.47 7.20
C ARG A 171 -11.07 -3.11 7.88
N GLU A 172 -11.99 -2.97 8.82
CA GLU A 172 -12.09 -1.81 9.69
C GLU A 172 -11.37 -2.10 11.00
N PHE A 173 -10.54 -1.15 11.41
CA PHE A 173 -9.78 -1.17 12.64
C PHE A 173 -10.43 -0.16 13.59
N GLY A 174 -10.77 -0.57 14.81
CA GLY A 174 -11.55 0.27 15.74
C GLY A 174 -10.91 1.60 16.15
N HIS A 175 -9.69 1.90 15.69
CA HIS A 175 -9.03 3.19 15.85
C HIS A 175 -8.15 3.52 14.63
N GLN A 176 -7.80 4.81 14.50
CA GLN A 176 -6.99 5.30 13.39
C GLN A 176 -5.59 4.68 13.41
N LEU A 177 -5.12 4.30 12.23
CA LEU A 177 -3.76 3.82 12.06
C LEU A 177 -2.76 4.97 12.24
N ARG A 178 -1.69 4.73 12.99
CA ARG A 178 -0.71 5.77 13.34
C ARG A 178 0.36 5.98 12.27
N ASP A 179 0.65 4.94 11.50
CA ASP A 179 1.70 4.95 10.47
C ASP A 179 1.29 4.11 9.25
N TRP A 180 1.78 4.48 8.07
CA TRP A 180 1.57 3.75 6.82
C TRP A 180 2.40 2.47 6.75
N ARG A 181 3.43 2.34 7.60
CA ARG A 181 4.28 1.14 7.73
C ARG A 181 3.74 0.14 8.74
N THR A 182 2.48 -0.21 8.55
CA THR A 182 1.76 -1.09 9.45
C THR A 182 1.68 -2.49 8.85
N VAL A 183 2.07 -3.52 9.62
CA VAL A 183 2.10 -4.92 9.18
C VAL A 183 1.44 -5.85 10.21
N CYS A 184 0.84 -6.94 9.76
CA CYS A 184 0.30 -7.96 10.64
C CYS A 184 1.44 -8.64 11.42
N ALA A 185 1.29 -8.74 12.74
CA ALA A 185 2.34 -9.29 13.61
C ALA A 185 2.60 -10.79 13.42
N LEU A 186 1.61 -11.54 12.90
CA LEU A 186 1.72 -12.99 12.70
C LEU A 186 2.30 -13.35 11.32
N THR A 187 1.91 -12.61 10.29
CA THR A 187 2.20 -12.95 8.88
C THR A 187 3.13 -11.95 8.19
N GLY A 188 3.37 -10.78 8.78
CA GLY A 188 4.13 -9.69 8.15
C GLY A 188 3.40 -9.00 7.01
N ARG A 189 2.13 -9.36 6.76
CA ARG A 189 1.33 -8.80 5.67
C ARG A 189 1.10 -7.31 5.87
N HIS A 190 1.33 -6.52 4.82
CA HIS A 190 1.13 -5.07 4.86
C HIS A 190 -0.36 -4.70 4.94
N LEU A 191 -0.67 -3.71 5.79
CA LEU A 191 -1.97 -3.06 5.89
C LEU A 191 -1.94 -1.75 5.10
N ALA A 192 -2.60 -1.74 3.94
CA ALA A 192 -2.65 -0.59 3.05
C ALA A 192 -3.83 0.33 3.42
N ALA A 193 -3.54 1.31 4.27
CA ALA A 193 -4.45 2.40 4.63
C ALA A 193 -4.18 3.64 3.77
N ILE A 194 -5.21 4.45 3.55
CA ILE A 194 -5.11 5.75 2.87
C ILE A 194 -5.48 6.84 3.87
N GLY A 195 -4.70 7.93 3.86
CA GLY A 195 -4.91 9.05 4.77
C GLY A 195 -5.60 10.25 4.12
N PHE A 196 -6.24 11.05 4.96
CA PHE A 196 -6.87 12.31 4.62
C PHE A 196 -6.65 13.31 5.78
N GLU A 197 -6.32 14.56 5.46
CA GLU A 197 -6.26 15.66 6.45
C GLU A 197 -5.35 15.36 7.67
N GLY A 198 -4.19 14.80 7.39
CA GLY A 198 -3.13 14.46 8.35
C GLY A 198 -3.34 13.13 9.07
N ARG A 199 -4.40 12.38 8.75
CA ARG A 199 -4.82 11.19 9.49
C ARG A 199 -5.08 10.00 8.58
N LEU A 200 -4.56 8.83 8.94
CA LEU A 200 -4.91 7.59 8.25
C LEU A 200 -6.34 7.18 8.58
N ASP A 201 -7.00 6.60 7.58
CA ASP A 201 -8.33 6.03 7.75
C ASP A 201 -8.31 4.85 8.75
N THR A 202 -9.45 4.59 9.37
CA THR A 202 -9.65 3.41 10.24
C THR A 202 -9.76 2.14 9.41
N THR A 203 -10.06 2.27 8.12
CA THR A 203 -10.16 1.15 7.18
C THR A 203 -8.86 0.95 6.43
N ALA A 204 -8.42 -0.31 6.27
CA ALA A 204 -7.26 -0.65 5.45
C ALA A 204 -7.47 -1.94 4.65
N ALA A 205 -6.83 -1.99 3.48
CA ALA A 205 -6.75 -3.18 2.65
C ALA A 205 -5.57 -4.06 3.12
N VAL A 206 -5.88 -5.20 3.73
CA VAL A 206 -4.89 -6.17 4.22
C VAL A 206 -4.46 -7.07 3.07
N ALA A 207 -3.15 -7.22 2.86
CA ALA A 207 -2.62 -8.22 1.95
C ALA A 207 -2.90 -9.64 2.49
N ARG A 208 -3.53 -10.49 1.69
CA ARG A 208 -3.81 -11.89 2.03
C ARG A 208 -3.33 -12.81 0.93
N LYS A 209 -2.97 -14.04 1.28
CA LYS A 209 -2.68 -15.10 0.32
C LYS A 209 -3.45 -16.36 0.67
N PHE A 210 -3.88 -17.07 -0.36
CA PHE A 210 -4.24 -18.47 -0.23
C PHE A 210 -3.52 -19.28 -1.31
N SER A 211 -3.12 -20.50 -0.96
CA SER A 211 -2.47 -21.43 -1.90
C SER A 211 -3.31 -22.69 -2.01
N TYR A 212 -3.51 -23.17 -3.22
CA TYR A 212 -4.23 -24.40 -3.53
C TYR A 212 -3.26 -25.43 -4.08
N TRP A 213 -3.33 -26.64 -3.57
CA TRP A 213 -2.62 -27.80 -4.10
C TRP A 213 -3.57 -28.99 -4.19
N SER A 214 -3.46 -29.77 -5.26
CA SER A 214 -4.27 -30.97 -5.47
C SER A 214 -3.43 -32.19 -5.80
N ARG A 215 -3.96 -33.35 -5.43
CA ARG A 215 -3.46 -34.66 -5.82
C ARG A 215 -4.63 -35.57 -6.14
N VAL A 216 -4.64 -36.08 -7.36
CA VAL A 216 -5.59 -37.10 -7.80
C VAL A 216 -5.02 -38.48 -7.45
N GLY A 217 -5.84 -39.31 -6.81
CA GLY A 217 -5.57 -40.72 -6.54
C GLY A 217 -6.32 -41.65 -7.49
N GLY A 218 -6.21 -42.97 -7.29
CA GLY A 218 -6.98 -43.96 -8.04
C GLY A 218 -8.48 -43.95 -7.67
N ASN A 219 -9.35 -44.44 -8.55
CA ASN A 219 -10.80 -44.57 -8.33
C ASN A 219 -11.52 -43.26 -7.94
N ASP A 220 -11.34 -42.17 -8.70
CA ASP A 220 -11.96 -40.84 -8.47
C ASP A 220 -11.73 -40.26 -7.06
N SER A 221 -10.69 -40.73 -6.36
CA SER A 221 -10.26 -40.17 -5.09
C SER A 221 -9.34 -38.97 -5.32
N TRP A 222 -9.45 -37.96 -4.48
CA TRP A 222 -8.55 -36.81 -4.53
C TRP A 222 -8.38 -36.17 -3.16
N ASP A 223 -7.18 -35.64 -2.94
CA ASP A 223 -6.83 -34.82 -1.79
C ASP A 223 -6.53 -33.41 -2.27
N VAL A 224 -7.07 -32.40 -1.59
CA VAL A 224 -6.78 -30.99 -1.82
C VAL A 224 -6.24 -30.38 -0.53
N VAL A 225 -5.19 -29.57 -0.62
CA VAL A 225 -4.64 -28.78 0.48
C VAL A 225 -4.78 -27.30 0.15
N ILE A 226 -5.45 -26.56 1.03
CA ILE A 226 -5.63 -25.12 0.96
C ILE A 226 -4.88 -24.48 2.13
N LEU A 227 -3.93 -23.61 1.84
CA LEU A 227 -3.30 -22.74 2.84
C LEU A 227 -4.00 -21.40 2.84
N CYS A 228 -4.30 -20.84 4.01
CA CYS A 228 -4.84 -19.49 4.14
C CYS A 228 -4.19 -18.71 5.28
N ASP A 229 -4.19 -17.38 5.17
CA ASP A 229 -3.65 -16.51 6.21
C ASP A 229 -4.60 -16.40 7.43
N PRO A 230 -4.08 -16.38 8.67
CA PRO A 230 -4.87 -16.23 9.89
C PRO A 230 -5.46 -14.82 10.05
N PRO A 231 -6.49 -14.62 10.90
CA PRO A 231 -7.08 -13.31 11.15
C PRO A 231 -6.09 -12.29 11.73
N VAL A 232 -6.27 -11.00 11.42
CA VAL A 232 -5.42 -9.92 11.93
C VAL A 232 -5.93 -9.46 13.30
N ASN A 233 -5.27 -9.89 14.37
CA ASN A 233 -5.57 -9.44 15.74
C ASN A 233 -4.47 -8.55 16.34
N LYS A 234 -3.24 -8.69 15.82
CA LYS A 234 -2.05 -8.01 16.30
C LYS A 234 -1.30 -7.40 15.14
N VAL A 235 -0.78 -6.20 15.36
CA VAL A 235 -0.17 -5.38 14.32
C VAL A 235 1.12 -4.76 14.85
N HIS A 236 2.15 -4.74 14.01
CA HIS A 236 3.37 -3.99 14.26
C HIS A 236 3.38 -2.70 13.44
N ILE A 237 3.74 -1.60 14.09
CA ILE A 237 3.84 -0.28 13.49
C ILE A 237 5.33 0.08 13.39
N MET A 238 5.83 0.18 12.16
CA MET A 238 7.25 0.38 11.87
C MET A 238 7.57 1.85 11.62
N SER A 239 7.45 2.68 12.66
CA SER A 239 7.74 4.12 12.59
C SER A 239 9.23 4.43 12.83
N ARG A 240 9.56 5.10 13.94
CA ARG A 240 10.94 5.28 14.48
C ARG A 240 11.39 4.11 15.34
N SER A 241 10.44 3.44 15.99
CA SER A 241 10.62 2.23 16.79
C SER A 241 9.47 1.27 16.52
N MET A 242 9.75 -0.03 16.52
CA MET A 242 8.70 -1.04 16.37
C MET A 242 7.81 -1.07 17.61
N THR A 243 6.54 -0.69 17.46
CA THR A 243 5.52 -0.85 18.50
C THR A 243 4.55 -1.94 18.10
N THR A 244 4.08 -2.72 19.09
CA THR A 244 3.10 -3.79 18.88
C THR A 244 1.81 -3.38 19.56
N GLU A 245 0.72 -3.38 18.79
CA GLU A 245 -0.60 -2.99 19.28
C GLU A 245 -1.61 -4.10 18.95
N ASN A 246 -2.55 -4.32 19.87
CA ASN A 246 -3.68 -5.21 19.65
C ASN A 246 -4.79 -4.42 18.97
N PHE A 247 -5.31 -4.94 17.87
CA PHE A 247 -6.37 -4.30 17.11
C PHE A 247 -7.61 -5.18 17.09
N ARG A 248 -8.76 -4.57 17.36
CA ARG A 248 -10.04 -5.15 16.98
C ARG A 248 -10.20 -4.97 15.47
N SER A 249 -10.33 -6.08 14.76
CA SER A 249 -10.41 -6.09 13.30
C SER A 249 -11.75 -6.68 12.87
N GLU A 250 -12.55 -5.85 12.22
CA GLU A 250 -13.91 -6.19 11.78
C GLU A 250 -14.03 -6.13 10.26
N PRO A 251 -14.92 -6.92 9.65
CA PRO A 251 -15.19 -6.84 8.22
C PRO A 251 -15.76 -5.46 7.85
N PHE A 252 -15.18 -4.81 6.84
CA PHE A 252 -15.66 -3.52 6.36
C PHE A 252 -17.12 -3.62 5.87
N GLN A 253 -17.99 -2.75 6.39
CA GLN A 253 -19.43 -2.73 6.10
C GLN A 253 -20.13 -4.09 6.32
N GLY A 254 -19.74 -4.84 7.35
CA GLY A 254 -20.34 -6.15 7.65
C GLY A 254 -19.86 -7.30 6.76
N GLY A 255 -18.87 -7.04 5.89
CA GLY A 255 -18.23 -8.03 5.02
C GLY A 255 -18.90 -8.17 3.66
N TYR A 256 -18.56 -9.24 2.93
CA TYR A 256 -19.03 -9.44 1.56
C TYR A 256 -20.46 -10.00 1.50
N PRO A 257 -21.25 -9.61 0.47
CA PRO A 257 -22.55 -10.20 0.23
C PRO A 257 -22.40 -11.68 -0.15
N ASP A 258 -23.40 -12.49 0.18
CA ASP A 258 -23.38 -13.89 -0.21
C ASP A 258 -23.43 -14.05 -1.74
N PHE A 259 -22.71 -15.03 -2.27
CA PHE A 259 -22.53 -15.24 -3.71
C PHE A 259 -23.33 -16.44 -4.25
N ILE A 260 -24.08 -17.12 -3.39
CA ILE A 260 -24.97 -18.21 -3.78
C ILE A 260 -26.35 -17.63 -4.06
N LYS A 261 -26.84 -17.81 -5.28
CA LYS A 261 -28.14 -17.29 -5.70
C LYS A 261 -29.23 -17.95 -4.85
N ARG A 262 -30.05 -17.13 -4.17
CA ARG A 262 -31.27 -17.58 -3.50
C ARG A 262 -32.37 -17.69 -4.54
N GLU A 263 -33.17 -18.75 -4.46
CA GLU A 263 -34.41 -18.82 -5.23
C GLU A 263 -35.45 -17.91 -4.55
N ASP A 264 -35.80 -16.82 -5.22
CA ASP A 264 -36.81 -15.88 -4.72
C ASP A 264 -38.19 -16.55 -4.75
N GLY A 265 -38.88 -16.64 -3.60
CA GLY A 265 -40.33 -16.89 -3.59
C GLY A 265 -40.87 -18.04 -2.74
N ASP A 266 -40.07 -18.77 -1.95
CA ASP A 266 -40.63 -19.79 -1.05
C ASP A 266 -40.64 -19.33 0.43
N PRO A 267 -41.77 -18.82 0.93
CA PRO A 267 -41.92 -18.41 2.34
C PRO A 267 -41.84 -19.58 3.34
N ASN A 268 -41.90 -20.84 2.89
CA ASN A 268 -41.74 -22.02 3.72
C ASN A 268 -40.32 -22.64 3.66
N HIS A 269 -39.51 -22.28 2.67
CA HIS A 269 -38.07 -22.61 2.62
C HIS A 269 -37.17 -21.46 3.09
N SER A 270 -37.73 -20.45 3.77
CA SER A 270 -36.97 -19.50 4.57
C SER A 270 -36.42 -20.18 5.85
N HIS A 271 -35.69 -21.28 5.70
CA HIS A 271 -34.65 -21.55 6.68
C HIS A 271 -33.73 -20.33 6.62
N PHE A 272 -33.75 -19.53 7.68
CA PHE A 272 -32.73 -18.54 7.95
C PHE A 272 -31.39 -19.29 8.01
N LEU A 273 -30.80 -19.55 6.85
CA LEU A 273 -29.42 -20.01 6.76
C LEU A 273 -28.62 -18.91 7.43
N GLU A 274 -28.00 -19.26 8.56
CA GLU A 274 -27.15 -18.36 9.30
C GLU A 274 -26.13 -17.75 8.33
N PRO A 275 -25.84 -16.45 8.40
CA PRO A 275 -24.84 -15.86 7.54
C PRO A 275 -23.47 -16.49 7.80
N PRO A 276 -22.55 -16.49 6.81
CA PRO A 276 -21.18 -16.90 7.07
C PRO A 276 -20.58 -16.05 8.20
N PRO A 277 -19.74 -16.65 9.07
CA PRO A 277 -19.24 -15.99 10.27
C PRO A 277 -18.36 -14.77 9.96
N ARG A 278 -17.66 -14.75 8.81
CA ARG A 278 -16.76 -13.66 8.35
C ARG A 278 -15.66 -13.31 9.34
N THR A 279 -15.33 -14.24 10.24
CA THR A 279 -14.28 -14.12 11.25
C THR A 279 -12.91 -14.39 10.65
N SER A 280 -12.80 -15.47 9.88
CA SER A 280 -11.59 -15.90 9.19
C SER A 280 -11.92 -16.57 7.86
N PHE A 281 -10.95 -16.61 6.95
CA PHE A 281 -11.12 -17.28 5.65
C PHE A 281 -11.38 -18.79 5.82
N LEU A 282 -10.77 -19.42 6.84
CA LEU A 282 -10.99 -20.83 7.16
C LEU A 282 -12.42 -21.08 7.63
N ASP A 283 -12.95 -20.25 8.53
CA ASP A 283 -14.30 -20.43 9.07
C ASP A 283 -15.36 -20.25 7.98
N ASP A 284 -15.16 -19.28 7.08
CA ASP A 284 -16.02 -19.05 5.92
C ASP A 284 -16.00 -20.25 4.96
N LEU A 285 -14.83 -20.81 4.65
CA LEU A 285 -14.74 -22.02 3.82
C LEU A 285 -15.46 -23.20 4.44
N CYS A 286 -15.25 -23.44 5.74
CA CYS A 286 -15.95 -24.52 6.45
C CYS A 286 -17.47 -24.34 6.36
N PHE A 287 -17.96 -23.12 6.59
CA PHE A 287 -19.38 -22.79 6.48
C PHE A 287 -19.93 -23.11 5.08
N TYR A 288 -19.27 -22.67 4.01
CA TYR A 288 -19.72 -22.90 2.64
C TYR A 288 -19.73 -24.38 2.25
N TYR A 289 -18.70 -25.13 2.63
CA TYR A 289 -18.67 -26.58 2.35
C TYR A 289 -19.74 -27.35 3.12
N GLU A 290 -20.02 -27.00 4.38
CA GLU A 290 -21.03 -27.70 5.19
C GLU A 290 -22.46 -27.39 4.70
N HIS A 291 -22.80 -26.11 4.56
CA HIS A 291 -24.17 -25.66 4.31
C HIS A 291 -24.55 -25.69 2.83
N HIS A 292 -23.58 -25.51 1.92
CA HIS A 292 -23.86 -25.35 0.49
C HIS A 292 -23.27 -26.45 -0.39
N HIS A 293 -23.01 -27.63 0.17
CA HIS A 293 -22.55 -28.81 -0.57
C HIS A 293 -23.46 -29.19 -1.76
N ARG A 294 -24.78 -28.92 -1.67
CA ARG A 294 -25.74 -29.19 -2.75
C ARG A 294 -25.58 -28.27 -3.95
N ALA A 295 -25.11 -27.04 -3.75
CA ALA A 295 -24.85 -26.11 -4.85
C ALA A 295 -23.76 -26.66 -5.79
N LEU A 296 -22.81 -27.43 -5.23
CA LEU A 296 -21.75 -28.12 -5.97
C LEU A 296 -22.23 -29.41 -6.67
N ALA A 297 -23.45 -29.89 -6.40
CA ALA A 297 -23.99 -31.15 -6.88
C ALA A 297 -24.98 -30.98 -8.07
N LEU A 298 -25.08 -29.79 -8.66
CA LEU A 298 -26.01 -29.49 -9.75
C LEU A 298 -25.67 -30.25 -11.06
N PRO A 299 -26.69 -30.60 -11.87
CA PRO A 299 -26.61 -31.58 -12.97
C PRO A 299 -25.82 -31.13 -14.21
N HIS A 300 -25.23 -29.92 -14.23
CA HIS A 300 -24.46 -29.40 -15.37
C HIS A 300 -22.96 -29.71 -15.29
N VAL A 301 -22.45 -30.19 -14.15
CA VAL A 301 -21.15 -30.86 -14.11
C VAL A 301 -21.41 -32.30 -14.54
N SER A 302 -21.06 -32.63 -15.79
CA SER A 302 -21.18 -33.98 -16.35
C SER A 302 -20.72 -35.01 -15.31
N GLN A 303 -21.63 -35.90 -14.91
CA GLN A 303 -21.52 -36.91 -13.84
C GLN A 303 -20.38 -37.93 -14.04
N THR A 304 -19.43 -37.68 -14.94
CA THR A 304 -18.44 -38.65 -15.38
C THR A 304 -17.10 -38.54 -14.66
N HIS A 305 -16.68 -37.38 -14.11
CA HIS A 305 -15.50 -37.28 -13.23
C HIS A 305 -15.56 -36.09 -12.26
N ILE A 306 -15.60 -36.34 -10.94
CA ILE A 306 -15.54 -35.27 -9.93
C ILE A 306 -14.09 -34.76 -9.85
N THR A 307 -13.86 -33.58 -10.42
CA THR A 307 -12.52 -32.99 -10.52
C THR A 307 -12.14 -32.24 -9.23
N PRO A 308 -10.86 -32.28 -8.79
CA PRO A 308 -10.38 -31.50 -7.63
C PRO A 308 -10.66 -29.99 -7.72
N LYS A 309 -10.84 -29.46 -8.93
CA LYS A 309 -11.24 -28.07 -9.23
C LYS A 309 -12.50 -27.62 -8.50
N LEU A 310 -13.40 -28.55 -8.14
CA LEU A 310 -14.60 -28.24 -7.37
C LEU A 310 -14.25 -27.59 -6.02
N ALA A 311 -13.15 -28.01 -5.40
CA ALA A 311 -12.65 -27.45 -4.14
C ALA A 311 -12.02 -26.05 -4.30
N ALA A 312 -11.81 -25.57 -5.52
CA ALA A 312 -11.32 -24.21 -5.78
C ALA A 312 -12.48 -23.20 -5.95
N ILE A 313 -13.72 -23.64 -6.14
CA ILE A 313 -14.84 -22.73 -6.47
C ILE A 313 -15.12 -21.74 -5.33
N PHE A 314 -15.40 -22.24 -4.12
CA PHE A 314 -15.69 -21.38 -2.97
C PHE A 314 -14.55 -20.41 -2.61
N PRO A 315 -13.28 -20.83 -2.48
CA PRO A 315 -12.21 -19.89 -2.18
C PRO A 315 -12.05 -18.81 -3.25
N LEU A 316 -12.21 -19.16 -4.54
CA LEU A 316 -12.18 -18.18 -5.63
C LEU A 316 -13.34 -17.18 -5.55
N LYS A 317 -14.55 -17.63 -5.17
CA LYS A 317 -15.71 -16.74 -4.99
C LYS A 317 -15.54 -15.80 -3.82
N ILE A 318 -15.03 -16.28 -2.68
CA ILE A 318 -14.70 -15.42 -1.53
C ILE A 318 -13.68 -14.36 -1.94
N VAL A 319 -12.64 -14.72 -2.69
CA VAL A 319 -11.66 -13.74 -3.20
C VAL A 319 -12.29 -12.73 -4.14
N CYS A 320 -13.11 -13.15 -5.11
CA CYS A 320 -13.84 -12.24 -5.99
C CYS A 320 -14.68 -11.25 -5.18
N SER A 321 -15.38 -11.74 -4.16
CA SER A 321 -16.21 -10.94 -3.27
C SER A 321 -15.40 -9.92 -2.46
N HIS A 322 -14.21 -10.27 -1.98
CA HIS A 322 -13.31 -9.30 -1.33
C HIS A 322 -12.81 -8.21 -2.29
N TYR A 323 -12.51 -8.55 -3.54
CA TYR A 323 -12.13 -7.58 -4.55
C TYR A 323 -13.28 -6.63 -4.92
N LEU A 324 -14.53 -7.08 -4.94
CA LEU A 324 -15.67 -6.18 -5.12
C LEU A 324 -15.77 -5.18 -3.96
N LYS A 325 -15.57 -5.63 -2.72
CA LYS A 325 -15.51 -4.72 -1.55
C LYS A 325 -14.32 -3.75 -1.62
N LEU A 326 -13.19 -4.18 -2.16
CA LEU A 326 -12.05 -3.32 -2.42
C LEU A 326 -12.39 -2.23 -3.45
N ILE A 327 -13.08 -2.60 -4.54
CA ILE A 327 -13.55 -1.65 -5.56
C ILE A 327 -14.48 -0.61 -4.92
N ASP A 328 -15.47 -1.04 -4.13
CA ASP A 328 -16.39 -0.13 -3.44
C ASP A 328 -15.63 0.84 -2.51
N TYR A 329 -14.68 0.32 -1.73
CA TYR A 329 -13.83 1.13 -0.86
C TYR A 329 -13.04 2.19 -1.64
N PHE A 330 -12.39 1.81 -2.74
CA PHE A 330 -11.62 2.74 -3.56
C PHE A 330 -12.50 3.71 -4.34
N GLU A 331 -13.73 3.36 -4.72
CA GLU A 331 -14.66 4.32 -5.32
C GLU A 331 -15.01 5.45 -4.37
N VAL A 332 -15.26 5.13 -3.10
CA VAL A 332 -15.50 6.13 -2.04
C VAL A 332 -14.27 7.03 -1.87
N ILE A 333 -13.06 6.44 -1.82
CA ILE A 333 -11.81 7.20 -1.71
C ILE A 333 -11.62 8.13 -2.91
N ILE A 334 -11.78 7.63 -4.13
CA ILE A 334 -11.61 8.43 -5.35
C ILE A 334 -12.61 9.58 -5.38
N ASN A 335 -13.87 9.33 -5.02
CA ASN A 335 -14.88 10.39 -4.96
C ASN A 335 -14.57 11.43 -3.87
N ARG A 336 -13.96 11.02 -2.74
CA ARG A 336 -13.49 11.95 -1.71
C ARG A 336 -12.30 12.78 -2.22
N LEU A 337 -11.34 12.17 -2.89
CA LEU A 337 -10.19 12.85 -3.49
C LEU A 337 -10.58 13.76 -4.66
N ALA A 338 -11.63 13.43 -5.41
CA ALA A 338 -12.11 14.29 -6.48
C ALA A 338 -12.49 15.70 -6.00
N LYS A 339 -12.91 15.87 -4.74
CA LYS A 339 -13.22 17.18 -4.15
C LYS A 339 -12.07 18.20 -4.28
N ILE A 340 -10.83 17.72 -4.37
CA ILE A 340 -9.63 18.56 -4.50
C ILE A 340 -9.56 19.16 -5.89
N GLU A 341 -9.78 18.33 -6.91
CA GLU A 341 -9.87 18.78 -8.30
C GLU A 341 -10.95 19.84 -8.44
N TRP A 342 -12.09 19.67 -7.76
CA TRP A 342 -13.14 20.69 -7.70
C TRP A 342 -12.63 22.01 -7.11
N LYS A 343 -11.99 22.01 -5.95
CA LYS A 343 -11.42 23.22 -5.32
C LYS A 343 -10.38 23.90 -6.22
N LEU A 344 -9.53 23.09 -6.86
CA LEU A 344 -8.52 23.56 -7.80
C LEU A 344 -9.07 23.89 -9.20
N SER A 345 -10.35 23.68 -9.49
CA SER A 345 -10.90 24.01 -10.81
C SER A 345 -11.41 25.45 -10.89
N ARG A 346 -11.78 26.07 -9.75
CA ARG A 346 -12.54 27.33 -9.73
C ARG A 346 -11.71 28.51 -9.24
N GLN A 347 -11.55 29.52 -10.10
CA GLN A 347 -10.85 30.76 -9.80
C GLN A 347 -11.36 31.51 -8.54
N SER A 348 -12.65 31.36 -8.18
CA SER A 348 -13.25 31.97 -6.98
C SER A 348 -12.71 31.39 -5.69
N ASP A 349 -12.49 30.08 -5.66
CA ASP A 349 -12.08 29.33 -4.47
C ASP A 349 -10.57 29.45 -4.26
N TYR A 350 -9.84 29.88 -5.30
CA TYR A 350 -8.42 30.18 -5.30
C TYR A 350 -8.03 31.54 -4.70
N ALA A 351 -8.98 32.45 -4.50
CA ALA A 351 -8.69 33.79 -3.96
C ALA A 351 -8.47 33.79 -2.44
N ASP A 352 -8.94 32.75 -1.74
CA ASP A 352 -8.87 32.57 -0.29
C ASP A 352 -7.75 31.60 0.14
N TYR A 353 -6.82 31.31 -0.78
CA TYR A 353 -5.78 30.32 -0.62
C TYR A 353 -4.71 30.80 0.39
N ASP A 354 -4.87 30.42 1.64
CA ASP A 354 -3.93 30.65 2.75
C ASP A 354 -2.79 29.61 2.74
N ASP A 355 -1.69 29.90 3.44
CA ASP A 355 -0.52 29.00 3.57
C ASP A 355 -0.92 27.61 4.10
N ASN A 356 -1.95 27.54 4.96
CA ASN A 356 -2.49 26.29 5.50
C ASN A 356 -3.22 25.44 4.45
N GLU A 357 -3.82 26.05 3.42
CA GLU A 357 -4.48 25.31 2.34
C GLU A 357 -3.46 24.67 1.39
N GLY A 358 -2.29 25.29 1.21
CA GLY A 358 -1.16 24.72 0.47
C GLY A 358 -0.70 23.37 1.02
N ALA A 359 -0.53 23.27 2.33
CA ALA A 359 -0.15 22.03 3.00
C ALA A 359 -1.20 20.92 2.81
N ASN A 360 -2.49 21.27 2.90
CA ASN A 360 -3.59 20.33 2.68
C ASN A 360 -3.61 19.79 1.24
N VAL A 361 -3.39 20.64 0.23
CA VAL A 361 -3.34 20.22 -1.18
C VAL A 361 -2.16 19.27 -1.42
N GLN A 362 -0.99 19.55 -0.84
CA GLN A 362 0.18 18.69 -0.98
C GLN A 362 -0.04 17.30 -0.36
N GLU A 363 -0.62 17.25 0.84
CA GLU A 363 -0.90 15.99 1.52
C GLU A 363 -1.92 15.15 0.73
N GLN A 364 -2.98 15.80 0.28
CA GLN A 364 -4.03 15.18 -0.50
C GLN A 364 -3.53 14.66 -1.86
N TRP A 365 -2.60 15.38 -2.52
CA TRP A 365 -1.90 14.89 -3.70
C TRP A 365 -1.06 13.65 -3.40
N SER A 366 -0.38 13.60 -2.25
CA SER A 366 0.34 12.39 -1.80
C SER A 366 -0.61 11.21 -1.64
N SER A 367 -1.80 11.42 -1.05
CA SER A 367 -2.83 10.38 -0.94
C SER A 367 -3.36 9.92 -2.30
N LEU A 368 -3.46 10.83 -3.27
CA LEU A 368 -3.84 10.52 -4.63
C LEU A 368 -2.81 9.64 -5.35
N GLN A 369 -1.52 10.01 -5.26
CA GLN A 369 -0.43 9.20 -5.80
C GLN A 369 -0.35 7.83 -5.14
N LEU A 370 -0.54 7.77 -3.82
CA LEU A 370 -0.57 6.50 -3.10
C LEU A 370 -1.72 5.63 -3.62
N SER A 371 -2.91 6.21 -3.82
CA SER A 371 -4.07 5.50 -4.39
C SER A 371 -3.79 4.97 -5.80
N ALA A 372 -3.13 5.77 -6.65
CA ALA A 372 -2.71 5.35 -7.99
C ALA A 372 -1.78 4.12 -7.95
N ARG A 373 -0.76 4.19 -7.09
CA ARG A 373 0.19 3.09 -6.87
C ARG A 373 -0.53 1.84 -6.38
N ARG A 374 -1.44 1.96 -5.40
CA ARG A 374 -2.20 0.81 -4.86
C ARG A 374 -3.09 0.17 -5.92
N LEU A 375 -3.79 0.96 -6.71
CA LEU A 375 -4.61 0.44 -7.80
C LEU A 375 -3.77 -0.28 -8.86
N SER A 376 -2.54 0.18 -9.13
CA SER A 376 -1.60 -0.57 -9.96
C SER A 376 -1.24 -1.91 -9.31
N GLU A 377 -0.78 -1.90 -8.06
CA GLU A 377 -0.43 -3.13 -7.32
C GLU A 377 -1.59 -4.15 -7.32
N PHE A 378 -2.83 -3.70 -7.15
CA PHE A 378 -3.99 -4.59 -7.14
C PHE A 378 -4.39 -5.07 -8.53
N SER A 379 -4.19 -4.25 -9.56
CA SER A 379 -4.41 -4.67 -10.96
C SER A 379 -3.39 -5.73 -11.35
N ASP A 380 -2.13 -5.56 -10.97
CA ASP A 380 -1.04 -6.51 -11.19
C ASP A 380 -1.31 -7.82 -10.42
N ASP A 381 -1.76 -7.73 -9.15
CA ASP A 381 -2.16 -8.90 -8.36
C ASP A 381 -3.28 -9.70 -9.08
N VAL A 382 -4.29 -9.04 -9.68
CA VAL A 382 -5.38 -9.73 -10.41
C VAL A 382 -4.92 -10.27 -11.78
N GLU A 383 -4.04 -9.55 -12.47
CA GLU A 383 -3.43 -10.03 -13.72
C GLU A 383 -2.62 -11.31 -13.47
N ASP A 384 -1.87 -11.37 -12.38
CA ASP A 384 -1.16 -12.56 -11.94
C ASP A 384 -2.12 -13.72 -11.64
N ILE A 385 -3.28 -13.47 -11.01
CA ILE A 385 -4.31 -14.50 -10.78
C ILE A 385 -4.85 -15.01 -12.12
N LEU A 386 -5.18 -14.12 -13.06
CA LEU A 386 -5.68 -14.50 -14.39
C LEU A 386 -4.65 -15.37 -15.12
N ARG A 387 -3.37 -15.00 -15.05
CA ARG A 387 -2.27 -15.77 -15.65
C ARG A 387 -2.09 -17.12 -14.98
N ASP A 388 -2.09 -17.18 -13.65
CA ASP A 388 -1.91 -18.41 -12.89
C ASP A 388 -3.06 -19.41 -13.10
N LEU A 389 -4.28 -18.91 -13.37
CA LEU A 389 -5.45 -19.73 -13.69
C LEU A 389 -5.61 -20.03 -15.20
N GLY A 390 -4.76 -19.45 -16.06
CA GLY A 390 -4.86 -19.61 -17.52
C GLY A 390 -6.06 -18.89 -18.16
N ILE A 391 -6.58 -17.86 -17.51
CA ILE A 391 -7.76 -17.10 -17.96
C ILE A 391 -7.30 -15.93 -18.85
N PRO A 392 -7.85 -15.75 -20.06
CA PRO A 392 -7.51 -14.62 -20.90
C PRO A 392 -7.97 -13.29 -20.28
N SER A 393 -7.14 -12.26 -20.44
CA SER A 393 -7.36 -10.90 -19.92
C SER A 393 -8.37 -10.06 -20.75
N THR A 394 -9.14 -10.68 -21.63
CA THR A 394 -10.09 -9.98 -22.52
C THR A 394 -11.31 -9.45 -21.76
N ALA A 395 -11.84 -8.30 -22.18
CA ALA A 395 -13.03 -7.70 -21.59
C ALA A 395 -14.25 -8.62 -21.65
N PRO A 396 -15.03 -8.74 -20.55
CA PRO A 396 -16.27 -9.51 -20.56
C PRO A 396 -17.29 -8.84 -21.49
N LYS A 397 -17.97 -9.65 -22.31
CA LYS A 397 -19.09 -9.17 -23.15
C LYS A 397 -20.35 -9.10 -22.29
N SER A 398 -21.19 -8.08 -22.51
CA SER A 398 -22.41 -7.85 -21.72
C SER A 398 -23.46 -8.98 -21.82
N SER A 399 -23.38 -9.83 -22.85
CA SER A 399 -24.27 -10.99 -23.05
C SER A 399 -23.78 -12.28 -22.39
N ASP A 400 -22.60 -12.25 -21.76
CA ASP A 400 -21.97 -13.43 -21.18
C ASP A 400 -22.43 -13.60 -19.73
N HIS A 401 -23.62 -14.17 -19.53
CA HIS A 401 -24.06 -14.60 -18.21
C HIS A 401 -23.35 -15.92 -17.89
N GLY A 402 -22.21 -15.83 -17.20
CA GLY A 402 -21.44 -17.01 -16.80
C GLY A 402 -22.18 -17.89 -15.78
N ASP A 403 -21.90 -19.19 -15.81
CA ASP A 403 -22.33 -20.12 -14.77
C ASP A 403 -21.83 -19.65 -13.40
N TRP A 404 -22.67 -19.77 -12.37
CA TRP A 404 -22.28 -19.35 -11.02
C TRP A 404 -21.02 -20.07 -10.53
N THR A 405 -20.75 -21.28 -11.02
CA THR A 405 -19.59 -22.11 -10.68
C THR A 405 -18.29 -21.59 -11.27
N SER A 406 -18.34 -20.82 -12.36
CA SER A 406 -17.15 -20.21 -12.96
C SER A 406 -16.83 -18.87 -12.29
N SER A 407 -15.57 -18.67 -11.95
CA SER A 407 -15.07 -17.39 -11.41
C SER A 407 -14.41 -16.53 -12.48
N ASP A 408 -14.29 -17.02 -13.71
CA ASP A 408 -13.54 -16.37 -14.80
C ASP A 408 -14.15 -15.02 -15.19
N HIS A 409 -15.48 -15.00 -15.36
CA HIS A 409 -16.20 -13.76 -15.66
C HIS A 409 -16.02 -12.71 -14.56
N ASN A 410 -16.10 -13.15 -13.30
CA ASN A 410 -15.93 -12.26 -12.14
C ASN A 410 -14.52 -11.67 -12.08
N LEU A 411 -13.48 -12.49 -12.25
CA LEU A 411 -12.09 -12.03 -12.23
C LEU A 411 -11.79 -11.07 -13.39
N ARG A 412 -12.28 -11.35 -14.60
CA ARG A 412 -12.16 -10.43 -15.73
C ARG A 412 -12.89 -9.11 -15.46
N TYR A 413 -14.10 -9.15 -14.90
CA TYR A 413 -14.85 -7.96 -14.52
C TYR A 413 -14.07 -7.11 -13.50
N ILE A 414 -13.56 -7.74 -12.44
CA ILE A 414 -12.75 -7.09 -11.41
C ILE A 414 -11.51 -6.42 -12.03
N TYR A 415 -10.76 -7.15 -12.87
CA TYR A 415 -9.58 -6.62 -13.54
C TYR A 415 -9.89 -5.35 -14.35
N HIS A 416 -10.92 -5.38 -15.19
CA HIS A 416 -11.32 -4.22 -16.00
C HIS A 416 -11.82 -3.06 -15.14
N ARG A 417 -12.52 -3.34 -14.04
CA ARG A 417 -13.01 -2.31 -13.12
C ARG A 417 -11.84 -1.61 -12.42
N LEU A 418 -10.85 -2.35 -11.94
CA LEU A 418 -9.63 -1.81 -11.34
C LEU A 418 -8.82 -0.98 -12.36
N GLN A 419 -8.63 -1.49 -13.58
CA GLN A 419 -7.95 -0.74 -14.65
C GLN A 419 -8.66 0.58 -14.98
N LYS A 420 -10.01 0.57 -15.07
CA LYS A 420 -10.79 1.80 -15.28
C LYS A 420 -10.60 2.81 -14.15
N MET A 421 -10.57 2.34 -12.89
CA MET A 421 -10.32 3.20 -11.73
C MET A 421 -8.89 3.75 -11.73
N LYS A 422 -7.89 2.92 -12.06
CA LYS A 422 -6.49 3.34 -12.22
C LYS A 422 -6.36 4.47 -13.23
N VAL A 423 -6.90 4.30 -14.44
CA VAL A 423 -6.89 5.35 -15.48
C VAL A 423 -7.55 6.64 -14.99
N LYS A 424 -8.69 6.55 -14.30
CA LYS A 424 -9.36 7.73 -13.72
C LYS A 424 -8.48 8.45 -12.70
N VAL A 425 -7.80 7.70 -11.83
CA VAL A 425 -6.90 8.26 -10.80
C VAL A 425 -5.65 8.87 -11.43
N ASP A 426 -5.07 8.25 -12.46
CA ASP A 426 -3.90 8.77 -13.17
C ASP A 426 -4.21 10.10 -13.88
N GLN A 427 -5.40 10.19 -14.49
CA GLN A 427 -5.90 11.44 -15.07
C GLN A 427 -6.07 12.52 -14.02
N MET A 428 -6.70 12.19 -12.88
CA MET A 428 -6.89 13.12 -11.75
C MET A 428 -5.55 13.58 -11.15
N THR A 429 -4.58 12.66 -11.05
CA THR A 429 -3.22 12.95 -10.57
C THR A 429 -2.53 13.94 -11.51
N SER A 430 -2.61 13.71 -12.82
CA SER A 430 -2.02 14.59 -13.84
C SER A 430 -2.68 15.97 -13.84
N ALA A 431 -4.01 16.04 -13.74
CA ALA A 431 -4.75 17.30 -13.65
C ALA A 431 -4.36 18.09 -12.38
N THR A 432 -4.29 17.40 -11.23
CA THR A 432 -3.90 18.00 -9.95
C THR A 432 -2.46 18.52 -10.00
N MET A 433 -1.52 17.77 -10.57
CA MET A 433 -0.14 18.23 -10.76
C MET A 433 -0.06 19.52 -11.59
N GLY A 434 -0.84 19.60 -12.68
CA GLY A 434 -0.91 20.80 -13.51
C GLY A 434 -1.40 22.02 -12.73
N LEU A 435 -2.46 21.85 -11.93
CA LEU A 435 -3.04 22.91 -11.10
C LEU A 435 -2.10 23.32 -9.95
N SER A 436 -1.47 22.35 -9.26
CA SER A 436 -0.49 22.63 -8.20
C SER A 436 0.71 23.44 -8.71
N ASN A 437 1.20 23.17 -9.92
CA ASN A 437 2.28 23.96 -10.53
C ASN A 437 1.87 25.41 -10.79
N ILE A 438 0.62 25.65 -11.20
CA ILE A 438 0.08 27.00 -11.40
C ILE A 438 -0.01 27.74 -10.06
N VAL A 439 -0.48 27.07 -9.00
CA VAL A 439 -0.53 27.63 -7.65
C VAL A 439 0.86 28.01 -7.15
N GLY A 440 1.82 27.09 -7.21
CA GLY A 440 3.19 27.35 -6.77
C GLY A 440 3.85 28.50 -7.53
N SER A 441 3.65 28.57 -8.86
CA SER A 441 4.17 29.67 -9.68
C SER A 441 3.56 31.02 -9.30
N ARG A 442 2.27 31.04 -8.97
CA ARG A 442 1.57 32.26 -8.54
C ARG A 442 1.97 32.70 -7.14
N GLN A 443 2.16 31.77 -6.21
CA GLN A 443 2.68 32.06 -4.87
C GLN A 443 4.07 32.69 -4.98
N ALA A 444 4.98 32.08 -5.74
CA ALA A 444 6.30 32.64 -6.00
C ALA A 444 6.23 34.04 -6.65
N LEU A 445 5.31 34.26 -7.59
CA LEU A 445 5.08 35.58 -8.18
C LEU A 445 4.55 36.60 -7.15
N SER A 446 3.68 36.17 -6.24
CA SER A 446 3.10 37.02 -5.20
C SER A 446 4.16 37.44 -4.17
N GLU A 447 5.02 36.51 -3.76
CA GLU A 447 6.15 36.74 -2.87
C GLU A 447 7.18 37.65 -3.54
N ALA A 448 7.47 37.43 -4.83
CA ALA A 448 8.32 38.32 -5.61
C ALA A 448 7.75 39.75 -5.70
N ARG A 449 6.43 39.89 -5.94
CA ARG A 449 5.77 41.20 -5.95
C ARG A 449 5.82 41.88 -4.59
N ARG A 450 5.64 41.12 -3.51
CA ARG A 450 5.76 41.62 -2.13
C ARG A 450 7.18 42.09 -1.85
N SER A 451 8.18 41.30 -2.19
CA SER A 451 9.60 41.66 -2.07
C SER A 451 9.92 42.92 -2.87
N VAL A 452 9.41 43.05 -4.11
CA VAL A 452 9.56 44.27 -4.91
C VAL A 452 8.89 45.48 -4.24
N LYS A 453 7.71 45.30 -3.64
CA LYS A 453 7.01 46.37 -2.91
C LYS A 453 7.80 46.80 -1.67
N GLU A 454 8.34 45.85 -0.91
CA GLU A 454 9.19 46.10 0.25
C GLU A 454 10.49 46.82 -0.18
N ALA A 455 11.13 46.39 -1.27
CA ALA A 455 12.30 47.07 -1.85
C ALA A 455 11.99 48.51 -2.26
N LYS A 456 10.83 48.77 -2.88
CA LYS A 456 10.38 50.14 -3.21
C LYS A 456 10.17 51.00 -1.97
N SER A 457 9.56 50.45 -0.92
CA SER A 457 9.35 51.16 0.35
C SER A 457 10.70 51.54 0.99
N THR A 458 11.64 50.60 1.04
CA THR A 458 13.00 50.81 1.55
C THR A 458 13.73 51.87 0.74
N LYS A 459 13.64 51.84 -0.60
CA LYS A 459 14.22 52.88 -1.47
C LYS A 459 13.66 54.28 -1.15
N THR A 460 12.35 54.40 -0.97
CA THR A 460 11.73 55.68 -0.58
C THR A 460 12.23 56.16 0.78
N LEU A 461 12.33 55.27 1.77
CA LEU A 461 12.85 55.61 3.10
C LEU A 461 14.32 56.07 3.03
N THR A 462 15.15 55.40 2.23
CA THR A 462 16.54 55.81 2.02
C THR A 462 16.63 57.20 1.39
N VAL A 463 15.78 57.51 0.39
CA VAL A 463 15.74 58.85 -0.21
C VAL A 463 15.36 59.92 0.81
N VAL A 464 14.37 59.65 1.67
CA VAL A 464 13.99 60.56 2.77
C VAL A 464 15.17 60.76 3.73
N GLY A 465 15.85 59.68 4.13
CA GLY A 465 17.03 59.76 5.00
C GLY A 465 18.18 60.59 4.41
N LEU A 466 18.44 60.46 3.10
CA LEU A 466 19.49 61.23 2.41
C LEU A 466 19.22 62.73 2.40
N ILE A 467 17.96 63.15 2.48
CA ILE A 467 17.58 64.58 2.53
C ILE A 467 17.67 65.09 3.98
N PHE A 468 17.08 64.38 4.94
CA PHE A 468 16.96 64.88 6.31
C PHE A 468 18.24 64.79 7.13
N ILE A 469 19.12 63.81 6.89
CA ILE A 469 20.36 63.65 7.68
C ILE A 469 21.30 64.87 7.52
N PRO A 470 21.62 65.34 6.30
CA PRO A 470 22.48 66.51 6.13
C PRO A 470 21.82 67.82 6.62
N LEU A 471 20.50 67.96 6.44
CA LEU A 471 19.74 69.09 6.94
C LEU A 471 19.73 69.15 8.47
N ALA A 472 19.51 68.02 9.14
CA ALA A 472 19.54 67.93 10.59
C ALA A 472 20.94 68.22 11.15
N TYR A 473 22.00 67.70 10.51
CA TYR A 473 23.38 67.97 10.91
C TYR A 473 23.73 69.46 10.80
N THR A 474 23.42 70.09 9.67
CA THR A 474 23.67 71.54 9.48
C THR A 474 22.85 72.38 10.43
N CYS A 475 21.58 72.02 10.68
CA CYS A 475 20.75 72.68 11.69
C CYS A 475 21.35 72.56 13.10
N ALA A 476 21.82 71.38 13.50
CA ALA A 476 22.44 71.16 14.80
C ALA A 476 23.77 71.94 14.94
N LEU A 477 24.60 71.95 13.90
CA LEU A 477 25.89 72.64 13.88
C LEU A 477 25.70 74.17 14.02
N PHE A 478 24.83 74.77 13.20
CA PHE A 478 24.59 76.21 13.23
C PHE A 478 23.77 76.68 14.44
N SER A 479 23.00 75.78 15.08
CA SER A 479 22.29 76.06 16.32
C SER A 479 23.21 76.27 17.53
N MET A 480 24.50 75.91 17.43
CA MET A 480 25.47 76.08 18.53
C MET A 480 25.95 77.53 18.70
N SER A 481 25.66 78.41 17.73
CA SER A 481 26.17 79.78 17.66
C SER A 481 25.04 80.78 17.51
N ASP A 482 25.05 81.84 18.33
CA ASP A 482 23.97 82.84 18.37
C ASP A 482 23.85 83.64 17.05
N GLU A 483 24.95 83.77 16.31
CA GLU A 483 25.04 84.54 15.06
C GLU A 483 24.24 83.96 13.90
N PHE A 484 23.86 82.68 13.93
CA PHE A 484 23.17 81.98 12.84
C PHE A 484 21.71 81.63 13.17
N ARG A 485 21.18 82.18 14.28
CA ARG A 485 19.80 81.95 14.70
C ARG A 485 18.78 82.58 13.74
N PRO A 486 17.55 82.04 13.67
CA PRO A 486 16.48 82.65 12.88
C PRO A 486 16.28 84.13 13.25
N GLY A 487 16.41 85.03 12.28
CA GLY A 487 16.30 86.48 12.47
C GLY A 487 17.64 87.22 12.65
N SER A 488 18.76 86.51 12.68
CA SER A 488 20.10 87.12 12.64
C SER A 488 20.53 87.47 11.21
N HIS A 489 21.55 88.33 11.07
CA HIS A 489 22.07 88.77 9.78
C HIS A 489 22.71 87.64 8.94
N LEU A 490 23.12 86.52 9.56
CA LEU A 490 23.80 85.39 8.89
C LEU A 490 22.90 84.16 8.70
N PHE A 491 21.60 84.25 8.98
CA PHE A 491 20.68 83.11 8.86
C PHE A 491 20.67 82.49 7.45
N TRP A 492 20.91 83.27 6.40
CA TRP A 492 20.97 82.77 5.02
C TRP A 492 22.11 81.75 4.77
N VAL A 493 23.18 81.78 5.57
CA VAL A 493 24.32 80.85 5.46
C VAL A 493 23.89 79.40 5.66
N TYR A 494 22.86 79.15 6.48
CA TYR A 494 22.27 77.82 6.65
C TYR A 494 21.79 77.23 5.31
N PHE A 495 21.07 78.00 4.50
CA PHE A 495 20.58 77.55 3.19
C PHE A 495 21.72 77.42 2.17
N ALA A 496 22.68 78.34 2.21
CA ALA A 496 23.84 78.33 1.33
C ALA A 496 24.75 77.10 1.53
N VAL A 497 24.79 76.52 2.74
CA VAL A 497 25.59 75.32 3.05
C VAL A 497 24.77 74.04 2.96
N SER A 498 23.52 74.04 3.44
CA SER A 498 22.70 72.83 3.49
C SER A 498 22.25 72.30 2.12
N VAL A 499 21.86 73.19 1.20
CA VAL A 499 21.41 72.79 -0.15
C VAL A 499 22.53 72.13 -0.96
N PRO A 500 23.75 72.70 -1.06
CA PRO A 500 24.86 72.04 -1.72
C PRO A 500 25.30 70.74 -1.04
N LEU A 501 25.20 70.66 0.30
CA LEU A 501 25.55 69.44 1.04
C LEU A 501 24.59 68.28 0.73
N VAL A 502 23.27 68.54 0.69
CA VAL A 502 22.27 67.54 0.28
C VAL A 502 22.52 67.10 -1.17
N PHE A 503 22.81 68.04 -2.07
CA PHE A 503 23.17 67.73 -3.45
C PHE A 503 24.42 66.85 -3.55
N LEU A 504 25.48 67.17 -2.80
CA LEU A 504 26.71 66.39 -2.77
C LEU A 504 26.48 64.97 -2.26
N VAL A 505 25.72 64.81 -1.17
CA VAL A 505 25.39 63.48 -0.62
C VAL A 505 24.55 62.67 -1.62
N PHE A 506 23.60 63.31 -2.31
CA PHE A 506 22.79 62.66 -3.34
C PHE A 506 23.63 62.23 -4.55
N VAL A 507 24.50 63.11 -5.05
CA VAL A 507 25.43 62.78 -6.16
C VAL A 507 26.42 61.69 -5.74
N GLY A 508 26.97 61.77 -4.52
CA GLY A 508 27.90 60.77 -4.00
C GLY A 508 27.26 59.38 -3.92
N THR A 509 26.03 59.30 -3.41
CA THR A 509 25.29 58.03 -3.36
C THR A 509 24.88 57.52 -4.73
N PHE A 510 24.48 58.40 -5.66
CA PHE A 510 24.22 58.03 -7.05
C PHE A 510 25.47 57.46 -7.74
N VAL A 511 26.63 58.08 -7.53
CA VAL A 511 27.90 57.60 -8.07
C VAL A 511 28.27 56.24 -7.48
N ILE A 512 28.12 56.04 -6.16
CA ILE A 512 28.35 54.74 -5.52
C ILE A 512 27.40 53.66 -6.07
N GLN A 513 26.15 54.01 -6.38
CA GLN A 513 25.16 53.09 -6.96
C GLN A 513 25.58 52.54 -8.34
N LEU A 514 26.34 53.30 -9.14
CA LEU A 514 26.85 52.85 -10.45
C LEU A 514 27.84 51.66 -10.34
N GLY A 515 28.35 51.37 -9.16
CA GLY A 515 29.27 50.25 -8.92
C GLY A 515 28.61 48.93 -8.55
N TYR A 516 27.30 48.89 -8.35
CA TYR A 516 26.56 47.67 -8.02
C TYR A 516 26.17 46.87 -9.26
N ASP A 517 26.26 45.54 -9.17
CA ASP A 517 25.85 44.59 -10.21
C ASP A 517 24.38 44.15 -10.06
N GLU A 518 23.86 43.42 -11.05
CA GLU A 518 22.51 42.82 -11.01
C GLU A 518 22.31 41.89 -9.80
N ASP A 519 23.39 41.29 -9.28
CA ASP A 519 23.41 40.47 -8.06
C ASP A 519 23.65 41.28 -6.77
N ALA A 520 23.54 42.61 -6.83
CA ALA A 520 23.82 43.54 -5.72
C ALA A 520 25.26 43.48 -5.15
N ALA A 521 26.21 42.88 -5.88
CA ALA A 521 27.63 42.90 -5.54
C ALA A 521 28.29 44.19 -6.03
N TRP A 522 29.06 44.86 -5.18
CA TRP A 522 29.79 46.07 -5.58
C TRP A 522 31.16 45.74 -6.16
N SER A 523 31.49 46.25 -7.35
CA SER A 523 32.77 45.98 -8.02
C SER A 523 33.46 47.25 -8.49
N VAL A 524 34.73 47.42 -8.09
CA VAL A 524 35.60 48.53 -8.51
C VAL A 524 35.76 48.58 -10.03
N LYS A 525 35.79 47.42 -10.69
CA LYS A 525 36.00 47.33 -12.14
C LYS A 525 34.78 47.86 -12.90
N LYS A 526 33.57 47.53 -12.44
CA LYS A 526 32.32 48.02 -13.04
C LYS A 526 32.08 49.49 -12.71
N PHE A 527 32.37 49.90 -11.48
CA PHE A 527 32.33 51.32 -11.10
C PHE A 527 33.18 52.18 -12.05
N ARG A 528 34.43 51.76 -12.35
CA ARG A 528 35.29 52.49 -13.30
C ARG A 528 34.73 52.52 -14.72
N VAL A 529 34.17 51.42 -15.20
CA VAL A 529 33.58 51.35 -16.55
C VAL A 529 32.32 52.20 -16.66
N ALA A 530 31.41 52.11 -15.69
CA ALA A 530 30.19 52.91 -15.66
C ALA A 530 30.48 54.41 -15.49
N LEU A 531 31.49 54.77 -14.68
CA LEU A 531 31.95 56.14 -14.53
C LEU A 531 32.55 56.69 -15.84
N LEU A 532 33.30 55.85 -16.57
CA LEU A 532 33.85 56.19 -17.89
C LEU A 532 32.76 56.31 -18.96
N ASP A 533 31.67 55.55 -18.88
CA ASP A 533 30.56 55.59 -19.84
C ASP A 533 29.65 56.80 -19.61
N VAL A 534 29.42 57.18 -18.34
CA VAL A 534 28.68 58.39 -17.96
C VAL A 534 29.43 59.68 -18.31
N TRP A 535 30.77 59.63 -18.28
CA TRP A 535 31.65 60.76 -18.62
C TRP A 535 32.25 60.65 -20.04
N GLY A 536 31.94 59.58 -20.76
CA GLY A 536 32.48 59.22 -22.07
C GLY A 536 31.49 59.51 -23.20
N LYS A 537 31.09 60.78 -23.31
CA LYS A 537 30.71 61.41 -24.58
C LYS A 537 31.36 62.78 -24.66
#